data_AF-A0A1X7TLF8-F1
#
_entry.id   AF-A0A1X7TLF8-F1
#
_cell.length_a   1.000
_cell.length_b   1.000
_cell.length_c   1.000
_cell.angle_alpha   90.00
_cell.angle_beta   90.00
_cell.angle_gamma   90.00
#
_symmetry.space_group_name_H-M   'P 1'
#
loop_
_entity.id
_entity.type
_entity.pdbx_description
1 polymer ?
#
loop_
_entity_poly.entity_id
_entity_poly.type
_entity_poly.pdbx_seq_one_letter_code
_entity_poly.pdbx_strand_id
1 'polypeptide(L)'
;MFLPESIGGLQSLTEFNLSQNHINYILSSVGGMKCLSLLNFDENRLEHLPKEIGGCSSLTVLTLRNNRLRSIPSSIAQLSSLTIINIIGNQLSRLPAGLSSLPHITAIWIAENQSKPLLEFQLQTDPNNGDSYFTCVVFPQQGIETPYDALII
;
A
#
# COMPACT_ATOMS: atom_id res chain seq x y z
N MET A 1 -0.60 -21.68 11.01
CA MET A 1 0.45 -22.49 10.35
C MET A 1 1.76 -21.73 10.44
N PHE A 2 2.87 -22.43 10.64
CA PHE A 2 4.22 -21.86 10.69
C PHE A 2 5.02 -22.35 9.49
N LEU A 3 5.80 -21.48 8.86
CA LEU A 3 6.73 -21.82 7.78
C LEU A 3 8.14 -21.92 8.36
N PRO A 4 8.93 -22.95 8.01
CA PRO A 4 10.31 -23.05 8.46
C PRO A 4 11.18 -21.96 7.79
N GLU A 5 12.08 -21.35 8.58
CA GLU A 5 13.01 -20.31 8.09
C GLU A 5 13.94 -20.80 6.97
N SER A 6 14.14 -22.12 6.83
CA SER A 6 14.93 -22.67 5.72
C SER A 6 14.36 -22.35 4.33
N ILE A 7 13.06 -22.03 4.22
CA ILE A 7 12.42 -21.62 2.96
C ILE A 7 13.03 -20.33 2.42
N GLY A 8 13.49 -19.41 3.27
CA GLY A 8 14.16 -18.18 2.81
C GLY A 8 15.50 -18.43 2.11
N GLY A 9 16.04 -19.64 2.22
CA GLY A 9 17.24 -20.09 1.49
C GLY A 9 16.99 -20.48 0.03
N LEU A 10 15.74 -20.47 -0.45
CA LEU A 10 15.40 -20.79 -1.84
C LEU A 10 15.72 -19.61 -2.78
N GLN A 11 17.02 -19.37 -3.00
CA GLN A 11 17.52 -18.19 -3.73
C GLN A 11 17.09 -18.14 -5.20
N SER A 12 16.83 -19.30 -5.82
CA SER A 12 16.37 -19.40 -7.22
C SER A 12 14.86 -19.34 -7.38
N LEU A 13 14.08 -19.29 -6.30
CA LEU A 13 12.62 -19.28 -6.39
C LEU A 13 12.14 -17.94 -6.97
N THR A 14 11.33 -18.00 -8.02
CA THR A 14 10.81 -16.83 -8.72
C THR A 14 9.38 -16.48 -8.32
N GLU A 15 8.61 -17.46 -7.88
CA GLU A 15 7.22 -17.30 -7.47
C GLU A 15 6.97 -18.05 -6.16
N PHE A 16 6.37 -17.36 -5.20
CA PHE A 16 6.01 -17.96 -3.92
C PHE A 16 4.55 -17.66 -3.60
N ASN A 17 3.69 -18.65 -3.83
CA ASN A 17 2.26 -18.56 -3.59
C ASN A 17 1.84 -19.40 -2.39
N LEU A 18 1.29 -18.73 -1.38
CA LEU A 18 0.76 -19.31 -0.15
C LEU A 18 -0.64 -18.77 0.15
N SER A 19 -1.37 -18.36 -0.89
CA SER A 19 -2.73 -17.85 -0.75
C SER A 19 -3.68 -18.87 -0.10
N GLN A 20 -4.74 -18.38 0.54
CA GLN A 20 -5.81 -19.19 1.14
C GLN A 20 -5.31 -20.17 2.22
N ASN A 21 -4.54 -19.65 3.17
CA ASN A 21 -3.98 -20.43 4.27
C ASN A 21 -4.31 -19.80 5.63
N HIS A 22 -3.70 -20.31 6.69
CA HIS A 22 -3.83 -19.78 8.06
C HIS A 22 -2.48 -19.31 8.60
N ILE A 23 -1.71 -18.61 7.76
CA ILE A 23 -0.40 -18.09 8.11
C ILE A 23 -0.56 -16.74 8.82
N ASN A 24 0.14 -16.58 9.94
CA ASN A 24 0.06 -15.39 10.79
C ASN A 24 1.23 -14.41 10.58
N TYR A 25 2.36 -14.89 10.04
CA TYR A 25 3.54 -14.08 9.78
C TYR A 25 4.31 -14.60 8.58
N ILE A 26 5.02 -13.70 7.90
CA ILE A 26 6.03 -14.06 6.90
C ILE A 26 7.38 -14.17 7.62
N LEU A 27 8.13 -15.23 7.32
CA LEU A 27 9.48 -15.48 7.82
C LEU A 27 10.46 -14.36 7.45
N SER A 28 11.36 -14.01 8.37
CA SER A 28 12.32 -12.92 8.17
C SER A 28 13.33 -13.22 7.06
N SER A 29 13.67 -14.49 6.85
CA SER A 29 14.57 -14.91 5.78
C SER A 29 14.01 -14.72 4.35
N VAL A 30 12.76 -14.26 4.19
CA VAL A 30 12.17 -13.93 2.87
C VAL A 30 13.01 -12.90 2.13
N GLY A 31 13.67 -11.98 2.85
CA GLY A 31 14.57 -10.98 2.28
C GLY A 31 15.81 -11.56 1.59
N GLY A 32 16.10 -12.85 1.79
CA GLY A 32 17.16 -13.59 1.10
C GLY A 32 16.78 -14.10 -0.29
N MET A 33 15.48 -14.10 -0.63
CA MET A 33 14.96 -14.66 -1.88
C MET A 33 15.12 -13.65 -3.03
N LYS A 34 16.36 -13.48 -3.51
CA LYS A 34 16.73 -12.41 -4.45
C LYS A 34 16.09 -12.54 -5.83
N CYS A 35 15.78 -13.74 -6.29
CA CYS A 35 15.13 -13.98 -7.59
C CYS A 35 13.59 -13.94 -7.52
N LEU A 36 13.01 -13.74 -6.34
CA LEU A 36 11.57 -13.75 -6.15
C LEU A 36 10.93 -12.54 -6.84
N SER A 37 10.09 -12.82 -7.83
CA SER A 37 9.36 -11.83 -8.63
C SER A 37 7.90 -11.68 -8.18
N LEU A 38 7.27 -12.76 -7.72
CA LEU A 38 5.89 -12.76 -7.24
C LEU A 38 5.82 -13.35 -5.83
N LEU A 39 5.26 -12.59 -4.90
CA LEU A 39 4.94 -13.03 -3.55
C LEU A 39 3.44 -12.89 -3.31
N ASN A 40 2.76 -14.02 -3.13
CA ASN A 40 1.33 -14.08 -2.91
C ASN A 40 1.01 -14.71 -1.56
N PHE A 41 0.43 -13.91 -0.68
CA PHE A 41 -0.03 -14.29 0.66
C PHE A 41 -1.50 -13.88 0.87
N ASP A 42 -2.28 -13.79 -0.21
CA ASP A 42 -3.71 -13.46 -0.15
C ASP A 42 -4.46 -14.41 0.80
N GLU A 43 -5.53 -13.92 1.44
CA GLU A 43 -6.45 -14.72 2.25
C GLU A 43 -5.73 -15.52 3.35
N ASN A 44 -4.94 -14.81 4.15
CA ASN A 44 -4.25 -15.34 5.31
C ASN A 44 -4.64 -14.53 6.57
N ARG A 45 -3.83 -14.59 7.62
CA ARG A 45 -4.07 -13.91 8.90
C ARG A 45 -2.89 -13.02 9.29
N LEU A 46 -2.16 -12.49 8.30
CA LEU A 46 -0.97 -11.67 8.53
C LEU A 46 -1.35 -10.39 9.27
N GLU A 47 -0.70 -10.13 10.41
CA GLU A 47 -0.87 -8.87 11.16
C GLU A 47 0.24 -7.86 10.85
N HIS A 48 1.42 -8.37 10.48
CA HIS A 48 2.61 -7.58 10.17
C HIS A 48 3.39 -8.21 9.01
N LEU A 49 4.16 -7.36 8.30
CA LEU A 49 5.21 -7.79 7.39
C LEU A 49 6.59 -7.63 8.06
N PRO A 50 7.52 -8.56 7.85
CA PRO A 50 8.91 -8.38 8.28
C PRO A 50 9.55 -7.22 7.51
N LYS A 51 10.42 -6.44 8.17
CA LYS A 51 11.15 -5.35 7.48
C LYS A 51 12.07 -5.91 6.40
N GLU A 52 12.52 -7.15 6.57
CA GLU A 52 13.39 -7.88 5.66
C GLU A 52 12.76 -8.10 4.28
N ILE A 53 11.43 -7.91 4.15
CA ILE A 53 10.76 -7.93 2.84
C ILE A 53 11.44 -7.01 1.82
N GLY A 54 11.98 -5.86 2.26
CA GLY A 54 12.72 -4.91 1.42
C GLY A 54 13.99 -5.50 0.76
N GLY A 55 14.45 -6.66 1.23
CA GLY A 55 15.56 -7.39 0.61
C GLY A 55 15.19 -8.14 -0.67
N CYS A 56 13.91 -8.31 -1.00
CA CYS A 56 13.45 -9.02 -2.21
C CYS A 56 13.64 -8.14 -3.46
N SER A 57 14.89 -7.91 -3.87
CA SER A 57 15.26 -6.91 -4.88
C SER A 57 14.59 -7.08 -6.25
N SER A 58 14.23 -8.31 -6.62
CA SER A 58 13.56 -8.61 -7.90
C SER A 58 12.04 -8.67 -7.80
N LEU A 59 11.46 -8.37 -6.63
CA LEU A 59 10.01 -8.50 -6.42
C LEU A 59 9.26 -7.45 -7.25
N THR A 60 8.44 -7.92 -8.18
CA THR A 60 7.65 -7.07 -9.09
C THR A 60 6.19 -7.02 -8.66
N VAL A 61 5.67 -8.10 -8.07
CA VAL A 61 4.28 -8.22 -7.61
C VAL A 61 4.24 -8.70 -6.17
N LEU A 62 3.63 -7.89 -5.31
CA LEU A 62 3.32 -8.25 -3.92
C LEU A 62 1.81 -8.21 -3.72
N THR A 63 1.20 -9.34 -3.39
CA THR A 63 -0.23 -9.41 -3.07
C THR A 63 -0.46 -10.03 -1.68
N LEU A 64 -1.23 -9.29 -0.88
CA LEU A 64 -1.48 -9.50 0.54
C LEU A 64 -2.96 -9.28 0.87
N ARG A 65 -3.85 -9.48 -0.12
CA ARG A 65 -5.27 -9.19 -0.01
C ARG A 65 -5.89 -9.98 1.14
N ASN A 66 -6.91 -9.43 1.79
CA ASN A 66 -7.70 -10.12 2.82
C ASN A 66 -6.83 -10.69 3.94
N ASN A 67 -6.03 -9.82 4.55
CA ASN A 67 -5.22 -10.11 5.73
C ASN A 67 -5.64 -9.15 6.86
N ARG A 68 -4.79 -9.01 7.89
CA ARG A 68 -5.05 -8.17 9.08
C ARG A 68 -3.97 -7.12 9.28
N LEU A 69 -3.28 -6.73 8.19
CA LEU A 69 -2.14 -5.81 8.26
C LEU A 69 -2.60 -4.44 8.77
N ARG A 70 -1.91 -3.92 9.79
CA ARG A 70 -2.17 -2.57 10.34
C ARG A 70 -1.23 -1.50 9.81
N SER A 71 -0.09 -1.93 9.29
CA SER A 71 0.92 -1.07 8.66
C SER A 71 1.73 -1.85 7.64
N ILE A 72 2.38 -1.12 6.74
CA ILE A 72 3.43 -1.63 5.85
C ILE A 72 4.77 -1.04 6.31
N PRO A 73 5.85 -1.84 6.43
CA PRO A 73 7.15 -1.34 6.88
C PRO A 73 7.74 -0.37 5.86
N SER A 74 8.53 0.61 6.34
CA SER A 74 9.19 1.60 5.48
C SER A 74 10.20 0.98 4.51
N SER A 75 10.72 -0.22 4.82
CA SER A 75 11.60 -0.99 3.94
C SER A 75 10.96 -1.42 2.63
N ILE A 76 9.63 -1.31 2.48
CA ILE A 76 8.97 -1.50 1.18
C ILE A 76 9.56 -0.59 0.09
N ALA A 77 10.10 0.57 0.48
CA ALA A 77 10.77 1.51 -0.42
C ALA A 77 12.08 0.96 -1.03
N GLN A 78 12.60 -0.15 -0.50
CA GLN A 78 13.79 -0.83 -1.02
C GLN A 78 13.48 -1.77 -2.20
N LEU A 79 12.20 -2.06 -2.45
CA LEU A 79 11.76 -2.92 -3.55
C LEU A 79 11.80 -2.16 -4.88
N SER A 80 13.00 -1.89 -5.39
CA SER A 80 13.21 -1.06 -6.59
C SER A 80 12.55 -1.60 -7.87
N SER A 81 12.26 -2.90 -7.93
CA SER A 81 11.56 -3.55 -9.05
C SER A 81 10.04 -3.65 -8.86
N LEU A 82 9.48 -3.18 -7.73
CA LEU A 82 8.06 -3.35 -7.44
C LEU A 82 7.21 -2.54 -8.41
N THR A 83 6.27 -3.23 -9.06
CA THR A 83 5.34 -2.65 -10.04
C THR A 83 3.91 -2.62 -9.52
N ILE A 84 3.52 -3.65 -8.77
CA ILE A 84 2.16 -3.84 -8.27
C ILE A 84 2.23 -4.21 -6.80
N ILE A 85 1.47 -3.48 -5.99
CA ILE A 85 1.17 -3.86 -4.61
C ILE A 85 -0.35 -3.93 -4.41
N ASN A 86 -0.82 -5.10 -3.97
CA ASN A 86 -2.22 -5.32 -3.61
C ASN A 86 -2.34 -5.64 -2.12
N ILE A 87 -2.98 -4.73 -1.40
CA ILE A 87 -3.19 -4.79 0.04
C ILE A 87 -4.67 -4.58 0.37
N ILE A 88 -5.58 -4.85 -0.57
CA ILE A 88 -7.03 -4.76 -0.38
C ILE A 88 -7.48 -5.60 0.83
N GLY A 89 -8.48 -5.14 1.59
CA GLY A 89 -9.08 -5.95 2.64
C GLY A 89 -8.14 -6.18 3.83
N ASN A 90 -7.40 -5.14 4.22
CA ASN A 90 -6.54 -5.14 5.40
C ASN A 90 -7.06 -4.10 6.42
N GLN A 91 -6.23 -3.69 7.40
CA GLN A 91 -6.61 -2.77 8.48
C GLN A 91 -5.64 -1.57 8.52
N LEU A 92 -5.14 -1.15 7.35
CA LEU A 92 -4.10 -0.13 7.25
C LEU A 92 -4.65 1.25 7.59
N SER A 93 -4.05 1.90 8.59
CA SER A 93 -4.35 3.31 8.91
C SER A 93 -3.59 4.31 8.04
N ARG A 94 -2.46 3.89 7.46
CA ARG A 94 -1.56 4.72 6.66
C ARG A 94 -0.66 3.88 5.76
N LEU A 95 -0.11 4.52 4.75
CA LEU A 95 0.95 3.97 3.90
C LEU A 95 2.30 4.64 4.22
N PRO A 96 3.43 3.92 4.08
CA PRO A 96 4.75 4.52 4.22
C PRO A 96 5.03 5.47 3.04
N ALA A 97 5.57 6.65 3.32
CA ALA A 97 5.88 7.67 2.31
C ALA A 97 6.79 7.15 1.20
N GLY A 98 7.67 6.19 1.50
CA GLY A 98 8.58 5.61 0.50
C GLY A 98 7.89 4.84 -0.65
N LEU A 99 6.60 4.50 -0.56
CA LEU A 99 5.86 3.95 -1.71
C LEU A 99 5.79 4.93 -2.89
N SER A 100 5.74 6.24 -2.63
CA SER A 100 5.72 7.25 -3.70
C SER A 100 7.08 7.44 -4.39
N SER A 101 8.17 6.97 -3.77
CA SER A 101 9.52 7.03 -4.33
C SER A 101 9.92 5.80 -5.16
N LEU A 102 9.04 4.81 -5.29
CA LEU A 102 9.33 3.60 -6.05
C LEU A 102 9.31 3.92 -7.56
N PRO A 103 10.41 3.66 -8.29
CA PRO A 103 10.58 4.14 -9.66
C PRO A 103 9.69 3.42 -10.69
N HIS A 104 9.22 2.21 -10.38
CA HIS A 104 8.47 1.37 -11.32
C HIS A 104 7.03 1.05 -10.86
N ILE A 105 6.56 1.67 -9.77
CA ILE A 105 5.22 1.38 -9.24
C ILE A 105 4.16 1.92 -10.22
N THR A 106 3.23 1.06 -10.61
CA THR A 106 2.16 1.40 -11.57
C THR A 106 0.77 1.24 -10.96
N ALA A 107 0.63 0.33 -10.00
CA ALA A 107 -0.64 0.07 -9.34
C ALA A 107 -0.45 -0.15 -7.84
N ILE A 108 -1.26 0.56 -7.05
CA ILE A 108 -1.38 0.38 -5.61
C ILE A 108 -2.87 0.15 -5.32
N TRP A 109 -3.23 -1.07 -4.94
CA TRP A 109 -4.62 -1.43 -4.63
C TRP A 109 -4.83 -1.49 -3.12
N ILE A 110 -5.65 -0.57 -2.60
CA ILE A 110 -5.79 -0.29 -1.16
C ILE A 110 -7.23 -0.27 -0.64
N ALA A 111 -8.20 -0.68 -1.47
CA ALA A 111 -9.60 -0.70 -1.06
C ALA A 111 -9.82 -1.53 0.21
N GLU A 112 -10.91 -1.26 0.93
CA GLU A 112 -11.33 -2.06 2.10
C GLU A 112 -10.27 -2.12 3.23
N ASN A 113 -9.46 -1.07 3.39
CA ASN A 113 -8.49 -0.95 4.48
C ASN A 113 -9.00 -0.19 5.71
N GLN A 114 -10.05 0.60 5.53
CA GLN A 114 -10.67 1.39 6.60
C GLN A 114 -12.18 1.38 6.42
N SER A 115 -12.89 1.16 7.52
CA SER A 115 -14.35 1.30 7.58
C SER A 115 -14.80 2.76 7.77
N LYS A 116 -13.84 3.65 8.06
CA LYS A 116 -14.04 5.09 8.16
C LYS A 116 -13.39 5.77 6.95
N PRO A 117 -14.03 6.77 6.35
CA PRO A 117 -13.43 7.49 5.22
C PRO A 117 -12.13 8.17 5.68
N LEU A 118 -11.08 8.04 4.86
CA LEU A 118 -9.77 8.70 5.05
C LEU A 118 -9.87 10.24 5.06
N LEU A 119 -10.99 10.77 4.61
CA LEU A 119 -11.23 12.19 4.45
C LEU A 119 -12.55 12.53 5.14
N GLU A 120 -12.48 13.41 6.13
CA GLU A 120 -13.69 14.01 6.69
C GLU A 120 -14.26 14.99 5.67
N PHE A 121 -15.50 14.77 5.25
CA PHE A 121 -16.21 15.75 4.45
C PHE A 121 -16.47 16.99 5.29
N GLN A 122 -16.03 18.14 4.79
CA GLN A 122 -16.35 19.42 5.40
C GLN A 122 -17.60 19.97 4.74
N LEU A 123 -18.66 20.18 5.52
CA LEU A 123 -19.85 20.87 5.05
C LEU A 123 -19.51 22.36 4.85
N GLN A 124 -19.76 22.86 3.64
CA GLN A 124 -19.62 24.27 3.29
C GLN A 124 -20.95 24.79 2.75
N THR A 125 -21.10 26.10 2.75
CA THR A 125 -22.27 26.79 2.21
C THR A 125 -21.80 27.74 1.11
N ASP A 126 -22.44 27.66 -0.06
CA ASP A 126 -22.14 28.51 -1.20
C ASP A 126 -22.56 29.94 -0.86
N PRO A 127 -21.62 30.91 -0.88
CA PRO A 127 -21.92 32.28 -0.48
C PRO A 127 -22.87 33.00 -1.45
N ASN A 128 -23.06 32.49 -2.67
CA ASN A 128 -23.87 33.15 -3.71
C ASN A 128 -25.34 32.70 -3.70
N ASN A 129 -25.62 31.44 -3.36
CA ASN A 129 -26.97 30.89 -3.38
C ASN A 129 -27.42 30.27 -2.03
N GLY A 130 -26.50 30.08 -1.07
CA GLY A 130 -26.80 29.52 0.24
C GLY A 130 -26.88 27.99 0.29
N ASP A 131 -26.56 27.29 -0.80
CA ASP A 131 -26.62 25.83 -0.85
C ASP A 131 -25.51 25.19 -0.04
N SER A 132 -25.84 24.12 0.69
CA SER A 132 -24.86 23.37 1.47
C SER A 132 -24.27 22.24 0.62
N TYR A 133 -22.95 22.18 0.52
CA TYR A 133 -22.21 21.16 -0.22
C TYR A 133 -21.07 20.58 0.61
N PHE A 134 -20.72 19.32 0.35
CA PHE A 134 -19.58 18.68 1.00
C PHE A 134 -18.30 18.90 0.20
N THR A 135 -17.24 19.32 0.89
CA THR A 135 -15.89 19.44 0.32
C THR A 135 -14.94 18.43 0.92
N CYS A 136 -13.88 18.14 0.17
CA CYS A 136 -12.84 17.19 0.53
C CYS A 136 -11.56 17.56 -0.23
N VAL A 137 -10.40 17.34 0.39
CA VAL A 137 -9.06 17.74 -0.13
C VAL A 137 -8.71 17.11 -1.49
N VAL A 138 -9.48 16.12 -1.96
CA VAL A 138 -9.24 15.37 -3.20
C VAL A 138 -10.21 15.78 -4.33
N PHE A 139 -11.20 16.64 -4.08
CA PHE A 139 -11.93 17.26 -5.19
C PHE A 139 -10.98 18.22 -5.92
N PRO A 140 -11.04 18.33 -7.26
CA PRO A 140 -10.27 19.32 -7.99
C PRO A 140 -10.69 20.70 -7.48
N GLN A 141 -9.84 21.31 -6.64
CA GLN A 141 -9.97 22.70 -6.26
C GLN A 141 -9.57 23.52 -7.49
N GLN A 142 -10.53 23.80 -8.37
CA GLN A 142 -10.38 25.00 -9.17
C GLN A 142 -10.33 26.14 -8.16
N GLY A 143 -9.16 26.79 -8.08
CA GLY A 143 -9.01 27.98 -7.27
C GLY A 143 -10.15 28.93 -7.62
N ILE A 144 -10.82 29.45 -6.59
CA ILE A 144 -11.64 30.64 -6.79
C ILE A 144 -10.64 31.69 -7.26
N GLU A 145 -10.59 31.96 -8.56
CA GLU A 145 -9.83 33.10 -9.09
C GLU A 145 -10.36 34.33 -8.38
N THR A 146 -9.58 34.85 -7.43
CA THR A 146 -9.88 36.16 -6.89
C THR A 146 -9.42 37.18 -7.93
N PRO A 147 -10.10 38.33 -8.09
CA PRO A 147 -9.69 39.36 -9.06
C PRO A 147 -8.28 39.94 -8.82
N TYR A 148 -7.59 39.51 -7.77
CA TYR A 148 -6.28 39.98 -7.35
C TYR A 148 -5.11 39.11 -7.83
N ASP A 149 -5.37 37.91 -8.37
CA ASP A 149 -4.30 36.97 -8.79
C ASP A 149 -3.72 37.28 -10.19
N ALA A 150 -4.15 38.37 -10.84
CA ALA A 150 -3.66 38.79 -12.16
C ALA A 150 -2.51 39.83 -12.14
N LEU A 151 -1.87 40.07 -10.99
CA LEU A 151 -0.74 41.00 -10.87
C LEU A 151 0.36 40.42 -9.99
N ILE A 152 1.24 39.61 -10.57
CA ILE A 152 2.70 39.61 -10.34
C ILE A 152 3.32 38.82 -11.51
N ILE A 153 4.26 39.48 -12.20
CA ILE A 153 5.09 38.96 -13.29
C ILE A 153 6.17 38.04 -12.72
#